data_AF-A0A7Y9WNV4-F1
#
_entry.id   AF-A0A7Y9WNV4-F1
#
_cell.length_a   1.000
_cell.length_b   1.000
_cell.length_c   1.000
_cell.angle_alpha   90.00
_cell.angle_beta   90.00
_cell.angle_gamma   90.00
#
_symmetry.space_group_name_H-M   'P 1'
#
loop_
_entity.id
_entity.type
_entity.pdbx_description
1 polymer ?
#
loop_
_entity_poly.entity_id
_entity_poly.type
_entity_poly.pdbx_seq_one_letter_code
_entity_poly.pdbx_strand_id
1 'polypeptide(L)'
;MNATRRSPLSFFPVPQADELLDSIVYRFHRLSGRRKVAETLSALFGVNQRTLPRLMCTRLSHMAALLPMSVCPDAEELVRRHTLLPALGRHFNGEQFRSAITGCLSSVSVGTPKICAGHQTVFHSNFACCPICVAEEQEQLGFAYWHRSHQLDGVATCHRHGCDLISRCQYCRRAIHAAGSDELPQRQCRACGRNTLPVHGHDTSVGRLARLAHEALHGPLRGTDQVGLLQAVLEVTGDNTEEVCREMADIYGTGFLPNVVRAGSEDWLRSGIRSVRKNWRYGPRQLRFWRYAHTLAVADFIFGSWEYLDREIQRVADVSAMR
;
A
#
# COMPACT_ATOMS: atom_id res chain seq x y z
N MET A 1 16.18 -22.66 26.76
CA MET A 1 16.20 -23.32 25.43
C MET A 1 16.95 -22.42 24.46
N ASN A 2 18.02 -22.94 23.86
CA ASN A 2 19.08 -22.21 23.18
C ASN A 2 18.59 -21.19 22.14
N ALA A 3 18.79 -19.90 22.44
CA ALA A 3 18.91 -18.87 21.42
C ALA A 3 20.18 -19.18 20.62
N THR A 4 20.04 -19.91 19.52
CA THR A 4 21.09 -19.98 18.50
C THR A 4 21.40 -18.54 18.12
N ARG A 5 22.59 -18.05 18.50
CA ARG A 5 23.16 -16.82 17.95
C ARG A 5 23.22 -17.03 16.44
N ARG A 6 22.22 -16.54 15.73
CA ARG A 6 22.17 -16.61 14.26
C ARG A 6 23.24 -15.65 13.76
N SER A 7 24.17 -16.18 12.98
CA SER A 7 25.19 -15.38 12.34
C SER A 7 24.52 -14.32 11.44
N PRO A 8 24.99 -13.07 11.46
CA PRO A 8 24.48 -12.05 10.56
C PRO A 8 24.69 -12.48 9.10
N LEU A 9 23.85 -11.96 8.20
CA LEU A 9 24.05 -12.20 6.77
C LEU A 9 25.40 -11.63 6.32
N SER A 10 26.10 -12.36 5.44
CA SER A 10 27.38 -11.90 4.88
C SER A 10 27.21 -10.65 4.01
N PHE A 11 26.04 -10.47 3.41
CA PHE A 11 25.66 -9.25 2.69
C PHE A 11 24.13 -9.14 2.63
N PHE A 12 23.64 -7.93 2.34
CA PHE A 12 22.25 -7.67 1.99
C PHE A 12 22.17 -6.46 1.04
N PRO A 13 21.32 -6.47 0.00
CA PRO A 13 21.20 -5.31 -0.89
C PRO A 13 20.69 -4.10 -0.10
N VAL A 14 21.29 -2.94 -0.36
CA VAL A 14 20.81 -1.68 0.22
C VAL A 14 19.39 -1.41 -0.30
N PRO A 15 18.38 -1.26 0.59
CA PRO A 15 17.04 -0.87 0.20
C PRO A 15 17.01 0.50 -0.47
N GLN A 16 16.22 0.65 -1.53
CA GLN A 16 16.06 1.93 -2.23
C GLN A 16 14.83 2.71 -1.72
N ALA A 17 14.79 4.00 -2.04
CA ALA A 17 13.66 4.85 -1.69
C ALA A 17 12.39 4.36 -2.40
N ASP A 18 11.29 4.28 -1.65
CA ASP A 18 10.01 3.76 -2.11
C ASP A 18 10.06 2.29 -2.62
N GLU A 19 11.11 1.52 -2.32
CA GLU A 19 11.22 0.12 -2.73
C GLU A 19 10.33 -0.79 -1.87
N LEU A 20 9.57 -1.68 -2.52
CA LEU A 20 8.77 -2.69 -1.86
C LEU A 20 9.66 -3.83 -1.30
N LEU A 21 9.31 -4.36 -0.14
CA LEU A 21 10.04 -5.44 0.53
C LEU A 21 10.23 -6.67 -0.38
N ASP A 22 9.21 -7.02 -1.16
CA ASP A 22 9.30 -8.07 -2.18
C ASP A 22 10.48 -7.86 -3.12
N SER A 23 10.65 -6.64 -3.63
CA SER A 23 11.74 -6.27 -4.54
C SER A 23 13.11 -6.41 -3.87
N ILE A 24 13.23 -5.98 -2.61
CA ILE A 24 14.48 -6.10 -1.84
C ILE A 24 14.84 -7.58 -1.69
N VAL A 25 13.87 -8.43 -1.34
CA VAL A 25 14.09 -9.86 -1.18
C VAL A 25 14.40 -10.54 -2.52
N TYR A 26 13.76 -10.14 -3.62
CA TYR A 26 14.07 -10.64 -4.96
C TYR A 26 15.49 -10.28 -5.39
N ARG A 27 15.93 -9.04 -5.12
CA ARG A 27 17.33 -8.62 -5.32
C ARG A 27 18.28 -9.48 -4.49
N PHE A 28 17.99 -9.67 -3.21
CA PHE A 28 18.81 -10.50 -2.34
C PHE A 28 18.86 -11.95 -2.82
N HIS A 29 17.73 -12.53 -3.24
CA HIS A 29 17.66 -13.88 -3.80
C HIS A 29 18.62 -14.02 -4.99
N ARG A 30 18.49 -13.13 -5.98
CA ARG A 30 19.30 -13.13 -7.20
C ARG A 30 20.78 -12.95 -6.91
N LEU A 31 21.14 -11.99 -6.04
CA LEU A 31 22.53 -11.74 -5.66
C LEU A 31 23.15 -12.89 -4.85
N SER A 32 22.33 -13.62 -4.09
CA SER A 32 22.81 -14.74 -3.27
C SER A 32 23.10 -16.02 -4.07
N GLY A 33 22.70 -16.07 -5.34
CA GLY A 33 22.89 -17.25 -6.19
C GLY A 33 22.13 -18.50 -5.73
N ARG A 34 21.19 -18.37 -4.79
CA ARG A 34 20.37 -19.48 -4.32
C ARG A 34 19.48 -19.97 -5.45
N ARG A 35 19.30 -21.29 -5.56
CA ARG A 35 18.52 -21.90 -6.65
C ARG A 35 17.02 -21.75 -6.46
N LYS A 36 16.56 -21.69 -5.20
CA LYS A 36 15.14 -21.66 -4.86
C LYS A 36 14.83 -20.46 -3.98
N VAL A 37 13.79 -19.72 -4.33
CA VAL A 37 13.27 -18.60 -3.52
C VAL A 37 12.97 -19.04 -2.08
N ALA A 38 12.44 -20.27 -1.90
CA ALA A 38 12.16 -20.86 -0.60
C ALA A 38 13.37 -20.88 0.35
N GLU A 39 14.59 -21.09 -0.15
CA GLU A 39 15.82 -21.06 0.64
C GLU A 39 16.12 -19.64 1.14
N THR A 40 15.83 -18.64 0.31
CA THR A 40 15.99 -17.23 0.67
C THR A 40 14.98 -16.80 1.72
N LEU A 41 13.72 -17.18 1.54
CA LEU A 41 12.66 -16.90 2.52
C LEU A 41 12.94 -17.59 3.85
N SER A 42 13.39 -18.85 3.82
CA SER A 42 13.80 -19.54 5.04
C SER A 42 14.98 -18.89 5.74
N ALA A 43 15.96 -18.37 4.99
CA ALA A 43 17.10 -17.66 5.56
C ALA A 43 16.66 -16.33 6.23
N LEU A 44 15.80 -15.55 5.56
CA LEU A 44 15.37 -14.23 6.06
C LEU A 44 14.35 -14.29 7.18
N PHE A 45 13.39 -15.22 7.11
CA PHE A 45 12.25 -15.28 8.06
C PHE A 45 12.36 -16.45 9.04
N GLY A 46 13.33 -17.35 8.86
CA GLY A 46 13.52 -18.53 9.70
C GLY A 46 12.48 -19.64 9.48
N VAL A 47 11.61 -19.46 8.48
CA VAL A 47 10.60 -20.43 8.02
C VAL A 47 10.41 -20.28 6.52
N ASN A 48 10.06 -21.37 5.85
CA ASN A 48 9.66 -21.30 4.45
C ASN A 48 8.28 -20.61 4.32
N GLN A 49 8.28 -19.30 4.09
CA GLN A 49 7.06 -18.58 3.72
C GLN A 49 6.68 -18.94 2.28
N ARG A 50 5.40 -19.30 2.02
CA ARG A 50 4.95 -19.64 0.66
C ARG A 50 4.92 -18.44 -0.29
N THR A 51 4.67 -17.25 0.23
CA THR A 51 4.60 -15.99 -0.52
C THR A 51 5.08 -14.84 0.35
N LEU A 52 5.68 -13.82 -0.27
CA LEU A 52 5.87 -12.51 0.34
C LEU A 52 4.61 -11.69 0.01
N PRO A 53 3.81 -11.28 1.01
CA PRO A 53 2.65 -10.45 0.74
C PRO A 53 3.09 -8.99 0.65
N ARG A 54 2.75 -8.32 -0.47
CA ARG A 54 3.02 -6.89 -0.69
C ARG A 54 2.52 -5.99 0.45
N LEU A 55 1.36 -6.34 1.01
CA LEU A 55 0.70 -5.55 2.05
C LEU A 55 1.45 -5.61 3.39
N MET A 56 1.70 -6.83 3.88
CA MET A 56 2.26 -7.10 5.20
C MET A 56 3.00 -8.43 5.17
N CYS A 57 4.22 -8.45 5.70
CA CYS A 57 4.98 -9.68 5.92
C CYS A 57 5.09 -9.97 7.42
N THR A 58 5.01 -11.23 7.83
CA THR A 58 5.23 -11.64 9.23
C THR A 58 6.73 -11.87 9.47
N ARG A 59 7.13 -11.87 10.74
CA ARG A 59 8.52 -12.17 11.17
C ARG A 59 9.54 -11.14 10.70
N LEU A 60 9.15 -9.88 10.53
CA LEU A 60 10.11 -8.82 10.19
C LEU A 60 11.15 -8.60 11.28
N SER A 61 10.83 -8.85 12.56
CA SER A 61 11.81 -8.83 13.64
C SER A 61 12.91 -9.89 13.47
N HIS A 62 12.57 -11.03 12.86
CA HIS A 62 13.57 -12.05 12.54
C HIS A 62 14.51 -11.56 11.45
N MET A 63 13.97 -10.98 10.38
CA MET A 63 14.76 -10.44 9.29
C MET A 63 15.67 -9.30 9.77
N ALA A 64 15.13 -8.33 10.50
CA ALA A 64 15.90 -7.19 11.01
C ALA A 64 17.09 -7.64 11.90
N ALA A 65 16.92 -8.68 12.71
CA ALA A 65 17.99 -9.22 13.54
C ALA A 65 19.16 -9.83 12.75
N LEU A 66 18.97 -10.12 11.45
CA LEU A 66 20.02 -10.63 10.56
C LEU A 66 20.75 -9.53 9.79
N LEU A 67 20.20 -8.31 9.78
CA LEU A 67 20.69 -7.18 9.00
C LEU A 67 21.64 -6.31 9.83
N PRO A 68 22.67 -5.72 9.21
CA PRO A 68 23.45 -4.67 9.85
C PRO A 68 22.56 -3.47 10.21
N MET A 69 22.84 -2.83 11.36
CA MET A 69 22.13 -1.62 11.81
C MET A 69 22.21 -0.46 10.79
N SER A 70 23.27 -0.41 9.98
CA SER A 70 23.44 0.56 8.89
C SER A 70 22.47 0.35 7.73
N VAL A 71 21.95 -0.87 7.56
CA VAL A 71 20.97 -1.22 6.52
C VAL A 71 19.55 -1.11 7.05
N CYS A 72 19.32 -1.56 8.29
CA CYS A 72 18.02 -1.61 8.90
C CYS A 72 18.17 -1.41 10.42
N PRO A 73 17.80 -0.24 10.96
CA PRO A 73 17.96 0.02 12.39
C PRO A 73 17.01 -0.83 13.24
N ASP A 74 15.79 -1.06 12.77
CA ASP A 74 14.81 -1.89 13.45
C ASP A 74 13.76 -2.45 12.47
N ALA A 75 12.96 -3.40 12.94
CA ALA A 75 11.93 -4.04 12.12
C ALA A 75 10.73 -3.14 11.80
N GLU A 76 10.44 -2.12 12.61
CA GLU A 76 9.40 -1.14 12.31
C GLU A 76 9.81 -0.24 11.15
N GLU A 77 11.10 0.01 10.96
CA GLU A 77 11.61 0.73 9.79
C GLU A 77 11.35 -0.05 8.49
N LEU A 78 11.49 -1.38 8.50
CA LEU A 78 11.09 -2.21 7.36
C LEU A 78 9.60 -2.09 7.07
N VAL A 79 8.76 -2.10 8.12
CA VAL A 79 7.32 -1.90 7.99
C VAL A 79 7.03 -0.53 7.36
N ARG A 80 7.60 0.52 7.93
CA ARG A 80 7.37 1.92 7.54
C ARG A 80 7.86 2.22 6.13
N ARG A 81 9.05 1.75 5.75
CA ARG A 81 9.70 2.12 4.48
C ARG A 81 9.54 1.13 3.36
N HIS A 82 9.19 -0.13 3.64
CA HIS A 82 9.24 -1.19 2.63
C HIS A 82 7.97 -2.03 2.55
N THR A 83 6.92 -1.74 3.34
CA THR A 83 5.60 -2.37 3.17
C THR A 83 4.55 -1.36 2.71
N LEU A 84 3.37 -1.87 2.29
CA LEU A 84 2.20 -1.03 2.02
C LEU A 84 1.38 -0.74 3.29
N LEU A 85 1.81 -1.22 4.47
CA LEU A 85 1.08 -1.03 5.72
C LEU A 85 0.82 0.46 6.03
N PRO A 86 1.74 1.42 5.84
CA PRO A 86 1.45 2.82 6.16
C PRO A 86 0.18 3.37 5.47
N ALA A 87 -0.07 2.98 4.21
CA ALA A 87 -1.29 3.37 3.50
C ALA A 87 -2.57 2.84 4.17
N LEU A 88 -2.51 1.63 4.76
CA LEU A 88 -3.61 1.06 5.54
C LEU A 88 -3.95 1.88 6.79
N GLY A 89 -3.00 2.66 7.31
CA GLY A 89 -3.22 3.57 8.44
C GLY A 89 -4.33 4.58 8.17
N ARG A 90 -4.47 5.03 6.92
CA ARG A 90 -5.56 5.93 6.49
C ARG A 90 -6.95 5.28 6.49
N HIS A 91 -7.00 3.95 6.54
CA HIS A 91 -8.24 3.19 6.62
C HIS A 91 -8.55 2.68 8.02
N PHE A 92 -7.55 2.54 8.88
CA PHE A 92 -7.66 1.78 10.13
C PHE A 92 -7.62 2.72 11.32
N ASN A 93 -8.42 2.41 12.34
CA ASN A 93 -8.28 3.08 13.62
C ASN A 93 -6.93 2.73 14.27
N GLY A 94 -6.52 3.52 15.27
CA GLY A 94 -5.22 3.36 15.93
C GLY A 94 -4.98 1.96 16.51
N GLU A 95 -6.03 1.28 17.02
CA GLU A 95 -5.89 -0.06 17.60
C GLU A 95 -5.65 -1.14 16.54
N GLN A 96 -6.45 -1.07 15.47
CA GLN A 96 -6.32 -1.93 14.29
C GLN A 96 -4.93 -1.81 13.70
N PHE A 97 -4.46 -0.57 13.56
CA PHE A 97 -3.17 -0.29 12.98
C PHE A 97 -2.02 -0.81 13.84
N ARG A 98 -2.07 -0.57 15.16
CA ARG A 98 -1.11 -1.15 16.13
C ARG A 98 -1.06 -2.67 16.03
N SER A 99 -2.22 -3.34 16.00
CA SER A 99 -2.24 -4.79 15.87
C SER A 99 -1.69 -5.28 14.54
N ALA A 100 -1.89 -4.54 13.44
CA ALA A 100 -1.30 -4.87 12.16
C ALA A 100 0.23 -4.79 12.23
N ILE A 101 0.79 -3.73 12.82
CA ILE A 101 2.24 -3.61 13.06
C ILE A 101 2.75 -4.79 13.88
N THR A 102 2.12 -5.11 15.01
CA THR A 102 2.48 -6.29 15.83
C THR A 102 2.42 -7.59 15.03
N GLY A 103 1.45 -7.74 14.14
CA GLY A 103 1.34 -8.87 13.22
C GLY A 103 2.51 -8.97 12.24
N CYS A 104 3.05 -7.85 11.78
CA CYS A 104 4.24 -7.81 10.93
C CYS A 104 5.52 -8.23 11.68
N LEU A 105 5.66 -7.77 12.92
CA LEU A 105 6.85 -8.02 13.74
C LEU A 105 6.91 -9.46 14.26
N SER A 106 5.76 -10.00 14.66
CA SER A 106 5.67 -11.27 15.38
C SER A 106 5.80 -12.52 14.49
N SER A 107 6.08 -13.66 15.13
CA SER A 107 6.11 -14.99 14.52
C SER A 107 4.75 -15.68 14.44
N VAL A 108 3.77 -15.14 15.14
CA VAL A 108 2.38 -15.58 15.13
C VAL A 108 1.62 -14.70 14.15
N SER A 109 0.73 -15.30 13.37
CA SER A 109 -0.12 -14.54 12.48
C SER A 109 -1.21 -13.80 13.27
N VAL A 110 -0.84 -12.78 14.04
CA VAL A 110 -1.78 -11.96 14.80
C VAL A 110 -2.62 -11.17 13.79
N GLY A 111 -3.83 -11.64 13.53
CA GLY A 111 -4.75 -11.03 12.57
C GLY A 111 -4.38 -11.17 11.10
N THR A 112 -3.15 -11.54 10.76
CA THR A 112 -2.56 -11.42 9.41
C THR A 112 -3.32 -12.10 8.28
N PRO A 113 -3.81 -13.36 8.41
CA PRO A 113 -4.50 -14.03 7.29
C PRO A 113 -5.88 -13.43 7.04
N LYS A 114 -6.51 -12.85 8.06
CA LYS A 114 -7.87 -12.27 7.99
C LYS A 114 -7.86 -10.76 7.71
N ILE A 115 -6.82 -10.05 8.15
CA ILE A 115 -6.47 -8.70 7.67
C ILE A 115 -6.12 -8.80 6.17
N CYS A 116 -5.26 -9.74 5.75
CA CYS A 116 -4.94 -9.89 4.33
C CYS A 116 -6.14 -10.34 3.48
N ALA A 117 -7.04 -11.20 4.01
CA ALA A 117 -8.22 -11.66 3.27
C ALA A 117 -9.28 -10.56 3.03
N GLY A 118 -9.38 -9.56 3.91
CA GLY A 118 -10.32 -8.43 3.76
C GLY A 118 -9.77 -7.23 2.97
N HIS A 119 -8.45 -7.14 2.78
CA HIS A 119 -7.78 -5.92 2.32
C HIS A 119 -6.99 -6.07 1.01
N GLN A 120 -7.36 -7.05 0.16
CA GLN A 120 -6.93 -7.10 -1.26
C GLN A 120 -7.33 -5.84 -2.06
N THR A 121 -8.13 -4.97 -1.45
CA THR A 121 -8.68 -3.75 -2.00
C THR A 121 -7.79 -2.52 -1.76
N VAL A 122 -6.62 -2.72 -1.16
CA VAL A 122 -5.64 -1.66 -0.88
C VAL A 122 -4.56 -1.60 -1.96
N PHE A 123 -4.40 -2.64 -2.76
CA PHE A 123 -3.35 -2.72 -3.76
C PHE A 123 -3.83 -3.45 -5.03
N HIS A 124 -3.18 -3.16 -6.16
CA HIS A 124 -3.43 -3.84 -7.44
C HIS A 124 -3.18 -5.34 -7.33
N SER A 125 -3.98 -6.15 -8.03
CA SER A 125 -3.77 -7.60 -8.08
C SER A 125 -2.46 -7.98 -8.78
N ASN A 126 -2.08 -7.24 -9.81
CA ASN A 126 -0.82 -7.38 -10.53
C ASN A 126 0.17 -6.31 -10.10
N PHE A 127 1.47 -6.61 -10.19
CA PHE A 127 2.48 -5.59 -10.05
C PHE A 127 2.39 -4.58 -11.20
N ALA A 128 2.58 -3.31 -10.86
CA ALA A 128 2.61 -2.22 -11.82
C ALA A 128 3.91 -1.41 -11.68
N CYS A 129 4.40 -0.87 -12.79
CA CYS A 129 5.56 0.02 -12.80
C CYS A 129 5.40 1.19 -13.77
N CYS A 130 6.19 2.23 -13.54
CA CYS A 130 6.42 3.34 -14.45
C CYS A 130 7.55 2.97 -15.43
N PRO A 131 7.35 3.00 -16.76
CA PRO A 131 8.41 2.75 -17.73
C PRO A 131 9.60 3.71 -17.60
N ILE A 132 9.35 4.95 -17.17
CA ILE A 132 10.38 5.98 -17.00
C ILE A 132 11.20 5.70 -15.74
N CYS A 133 10.58 5.39 -14.58
CA CYS A 133 11.32 4.96 -13.38
C CYS A 133 12.24 3.79 -13.69
N VAL A 134 11.72 2.78 -14.39
CA VAL A 134 12.50 1.59 -14.74
C VAL A 134 13.71 1.94 -15.61
N ALA A 135 13.56 2.85 -16.57
CA ALA A 135 14.67 3.27 -17.42
C ALA A 135 15.73 4.05 -16.63
N GLU A 136 15.32 5.04 -15.83
CA GLU A 136 16.21 5.86 -15.00
C GLU A 136 16.98 5.01 -13.98
N GLU A 137 16.30 4.07 -13.30
CA GLU A 137 16.92 3.21 -12.30
C GLU A 137 17.89 2.20 -12.91
N GLN A 138 17.56 1.65 -14.08
CA GLN A 138 18.50 0.79 -14.80
C GLN A 138 19.76 1.54 -15.23
N GLU A 139 19.63 2.81 -15.64
CA GLU A 139 20.76 3.65 -16.02
C GLU A 139 21.61 4.08 -14.82
N GLN A 140 20.97 4.48 -13.71
CA GLN A 140 21.65 5.04 -12.54
C GLN A 140 22.17 3.97 -11.56
N LEU A 141 21.38 2.92 -11.34
CA LEU A 141 21.65 1.90 -10.32
C LEU A 141 22.06 0.54 -10.92
N GLY A 142 21.85 0.34 -12.22
CA GLY A 142 22.04 -0.95 -12.89
C GLY A 142 20.89 -1.95 -12.68
N PHE A 143 19.86 -1.56 -11.94
CA PHE A 143 18.66 -2.38 -11.70
C PHE A 143 17.46 -1.48 -11.44
N ALA A 144 16.26 -1.94 -11.82
CA ALA A 144 15.00 -1.32 -11.42
C ALA A 144 14.33 -2.15 -10.31
N TYR A 145 13.39 -1.54 -9.60
CA TYR A 145 12.71 -2.16 -8.47
C TYR A 145 11.21 -1.87 -8.46
N TRP A 146 10.44 -2.68 -7.72
CA TRP A 146 9.01 -2.44 -7.56
C TRP A 146 8.78 -1.33 -6.53
N HIS A 147 8.26 -0.19 -6.98
CA HIS A 147 7.86 0.89 -6.07
C HIS A 147 6.60 0.54 -5.30
N ARG A 148 6.55 0.92 -4.01
CA ARG A 148 5.35 0.78 -3.17
C ARG A 148 4.21 1.64 -3.69
N SER A 149 4.48 2.90 -4.02
CA SER A 149 3.47 3.86 -4.47
C SER A 149 2.70 3.38 -5.71
N HIS A 150 3.35 2.65 -6.60
CA HIS A 150 2.72 2.08 -7.80
C HIS A 150 1.79 0.90 -7.51
N GLN A 151 1.86 0.30 -6.32
CA GLN A 151 1.07 -0.89 -6.01
C GLN A 151 -0.28 -0.56 -5.41
N LEU A 152 -0.52 0.66 -4.92
CA LEU A 152 -1.74 1.02 -4.20
C LEU A 152 -2.96 1.09 -5.12
N ASP A 153 -4.10 0.61 -4.61
CA ASP A 153 -5.36 0.64 -5.34
C ASP A 153 -5.83 2.07 -5.59
N GLY A 154 -6.30 2.34 -6.81
CA GLY A 154 -6.67 3.70 -7.22
C GLY A 154 -5.51 4.55 -7.74
N VAL A 155 -4.28 4.04 -7.74
CA VAL A 155 -3.12 4.71 -8.34
C VAL A 155 -2.91 4.21 -9.77
N ALA A 156 -3.32 4.99 -10.76
CA ALA A 156 -3.14 4.62 -12.17
C ALA A 156 -1.93 5.27 -12.84
N THR A 157 -1.34 6.31 -12.22
CA THR A 157 -0.18 7.05 -12.74
C THR A 157 0.98 7.07 -11.77
N CYS A 158 2.18 7.31 -12.29
CA CYS A 158 3.36 7.56 -11.48
C CYS A 158 3.28 8.94 -10.82
N HIS A 159 3.45 9.01 -9.50
CA HIS A 159 3.48 10.29 -8.77
C HIS A 159 4.65 11.20 -9.19
N ARG A 160 5.75 10.61 -9.70
CA ARG A 160 6.96 11.31 -10.13
C ARG A 160 6.88 11.78 -11.59
N HIS A 161 6.46 10.90 -12.50
CA HIS A 161 6.51 11.16 -13.94
C HIS A 161 5.16 11.45 -14.59
N GLY A 162 4.05 11.20 -13.89
CA GLY A 162 2.70 11.43 -14.43
C GLY A 162 2.29 10.53 -15.58
N CYS A 163 3.10 9.53 -15.97
CA CYS A 163 2.71 8.54 -16.96
C CYS A 163 1.92 7.39 -16.32
N ASP A 164 1.15 6.70 -17.15
CA ASP A 164 0.33 5.56 -16.76
C ASP A 164 1.23 4.41 -16.27
N LEU A 165 0.79 3.77 -15.18
CA LEU A 165 1.43 2.57 -14.66
C LEU A 165 1.04 1.37 -15.50
N ILE A 166 2.03 0.58 -15.88
CA ILE A 166 1.83 -0.61 -16.69
C ILE A 166 1.93 -1.86 -15.82
N SER A 167 0.99 -2.78 -15.99
CA SER A 167 1.05 -4.15 -15.44
C SER A 167 1.12 -5.22 -16.55
N ARG A 168 0.96 -4.79 -17.81
CA ARG A 168 1.00 -5.63 -19.01
C ARG A 168 1.76 -4.90 -20.10
N CYS A 169 2.44 -5.66 -20.95
CA CYS A 169 3.09 -5.14 -22.15
C CYS A 169 2.04 -4.54 -23.10
N GLN A 170 2.29 -3.32 -23.59
CA GLN A 170 1.39 -2.63 -24.52
C GLN A 170 1.27 -3.30 -25.89
N TYR A 171 2.30 -4.08 -26.28
CA TYR A 171 2.34 -4.76 -27.58
C TYR A 171 1.75 -6.17 -27.52
N CYS A 172 2.26 -7.03 -26.63
CA CYS A 172 1.87 -8.44 -26.59
C CYS A 172 0.87 -8.78 -25.46
N ARG A 173 0.47 -7.80 -24.63
CA ARG A 173 -0.51 -7.93 -23.53
C ARG A 173 -0.16 -8.93 -22.42
N ARG A 174 1.03 -9.56 -22.47
CA ARG A 174 1.57 -10.40 -21.39
C ARG A 174 1.81 -9.54 -20.15
N ALA A 175 1.52 -10.09 -18.97
CA ALA A 175 1.85 -9.45 -17.70
C ALA A 175 3.37 -9.18 -17.61
N ILE A 176 3.75 -8.03 -17.07
CA ILE A 176 5.17 -7.68 -16.90
C ILE A 176 5.82 -8.41 -15.72
N HIS A 177 5.00 -8.99 -14.84
CA HIS A 177 5.40 -9.82 -13.71
C HIS A 177 4.49 -11.05 -13.69
N ALA A 178 5.09 -12.25 -13.68
CA ALA A 178 4.34 -13.49 -13.56
C ALA A 178 4.01 -13.78 -12.10
N ALA A 179 2.80 -14.28 -11.83
CA ALA A 179 2.39 -14.65 -10.48
C ALA A 179 3.38 -15.65 -9.86
N GLY A 180 3.89 -15.33 -8.67
CA GLY A 180 4.88 -16.14 -7.97
C GLY A 180 6.32 -16.04 -8.49
N SER A 181 6.59 -15.20 -9.50
CA SER A 181 7.96 -14.93 -9.94
C SER A 181 8.68 -13.94 -9.03
N ASP A 182 10.00 -14.07 -8.95
CA ASP A 182 10.95 -13.19 -8.26
C ASP A 182 11.58 -12.16 -9.21
N GLU A 183 10.89 -11.88 -10.32
CA GLU A 183 11.39 -10.98 -11.35
C GLU A 183 11.28 -9.52 -10.93
N LEU A 184 12.38 -8.79 -11.13
CA LEU A 184 12.41 -7.33 -11.05
C LEU A 184 11.89 -6.71 -12.35
N PRO A 185 11.30 -5.50 -12.30
CA PRO A 185 10.83 -4.82 -13.49
C PRO A 185 11.98 -4.59 -14.47
N GLN A 186 11.66 -4.59 -15.76
CA GLN A 186 12.62 -4.45 -16.85
C GLN A 186 12.09 -3.46 -17.88
N ARG A 187 13.00 -2.72 -18.52
CA ARG A 187 12.66 -1.83 -19.64
C ARG A 187 12.11 -2.59 -20.84
N GLN A 188 12.62 -3.81 -21.07
CA GLN A 188 12.15 -4.67 -22.16
C GLN A 188 11.16 -5.70 -21.66
N CYS A 189 10.07 -5.90 -22.42
CA CYS A 189 9.17 -7.00 -22.18
C CYS A 189 9.89 -8.33 -22.43
N ARG A 190 10.00 -9.17 -21.40
CA ARG A 190 10.64 -10.49 -21.48
C ARG A 190 10.03 -11.43 -22.53
N ALA A 191 8.75 -11.22 -22.88
CA ALA A 191 8.05 -12.08 -23.83
C ALA A 191 8.25 -11.68 -25.29
N CYS A 192 8.32 -10.38 -25.62
CA CYS A 192 8.41 -9.91 -27.01
C CYS A 192 9.65 -9.05 -27.31
N GLY A 193 10.52 -8.79 -26.33
CA GLY A 193 11.75 -8.01 -26.48
C GLY A 193 11.56 -6.50 -26.64
N ARG A 194 10.33 -6.01 -26.82
CA ARG A 194 10.07 -4.58 -27.05
C ARG A 194 10.20 -3.77 -25.77
N ASN A 195 10.77 -2.57 -25.88
CA ASN A 195 10.81 -1.59 -24.80
C ASN A 195 9.40 -1.13 -24.43
N THR A 196 9.07 -1.15 -23.14
CA THR A 196 7.86 -0.51 -22.62
C THR A 196 8.00 1.01 -22.75
N LEU A 197 6.95 1.67 -23.20
CA LEU A 197 6.96 3.11 -23.44
C LEU A 197 6.03 3.81 -22.46
N PRO A 198 6.34 5.04 -22.03
CA PRO A 198 5.40 5.83 -21.24
C PRO A 198 4.17 6.19 -22.08
N VAL A 199 3.00 6.13 -21.44
CA VAL A 199 1.74 6.64 -21.98
C VAL A 199 1.22 7.67 -21.00
N HIS A 200 0.69 8.78 -21.50
CA HIS A 200 0.07 9.81 -20.68
C HIS A 200 -1.40 9.89 -21.09
N GLY A 201 -2.25 9.11 -20.42
CA GLY A 201 -3.66 8.98 -20.80
C GLY A 201 -4.64 9.55 -19.78
N HIS A 202 -4.18 9.90 -18.59
CA HIS A 202 -5.03 10.26 -17.46
C HIS A 202 -5.07 11.77 -17.17
N ASP A 203 -6.21 12.21 -16.62
CA ASP A 203 -6.43 13.58 -16.18
C ASP A 203 -5.61 13.96 -14.94
N THR A 204 -5.54 15.27 -14.69
CA THR A 204 -4.81 15.86 -13.56
C THR A 204 -5.27 15.34 -12.19
N SER A 205 -6.55 14.96 -12.06
CA SER A 205 -7.13 14.35 -10.85
C SER A 205 -6.45 13.04 -10.48
N VAL A 206 -6.19 12.17 -11.46
CA VAL A 206 -5.49 10.89 -11.26
C VAL A 206 -4.07 11.11 -10.77
N GLY A 207 -3.39 12.14 -11.29
CA GLY A 207 -2.07 12.56 -10.81
C GLY A 207 -2.08 13.03 -9.35
N ARG A 208 -3.15 13.69 -8.87
CA ARG A 208 -3.29 14.06 -7.46
C ARG A 208 -3.47 12.83 -6.57
N LEU A 209 -4.29 11.87 -6.98
CA LEU A 209 -4.47 10.61 -6.25
C LEU A 209 -3.15 9.85 -6.09
N ALA A 210 -2.31 9.81 -7.13
CA ALA A 210 -0.98 9.20 -7.06
C ALA A 210 -0.07 9.88 -6.02
N ARG A 211 -0.12 11.22 -5.92
CA ARG A 211 0.64 11.97 -4.91
C ARG A 211 0.12 11.71 -3.50
N LEU A 212 -1.19 11.75 -3.27
CA LEU A 212 -1.78 11.43 -1.97
C LEU A 212 -1.42 10.00 -1.54
N ALA A 213 -1.48 9.03 -2.46
CA ALA A 213 -1.11 7.65 -2.16
C ALA A 213 0.38 7.53 -1.78
N HIS A 214 1.26 8.25 -2.48
CA HIS A 214 2.67 8.32 -2.13
C HIS A 214 2.89 8.94 -0.75
N GLU A 215 2.25 10.07 -0.44
CA GLU A 215 2.33 10.74 0.87
C GLU A 215 1.86 9.83 2.01
N ALA A 216 0.77 9.08 1.81
CA ALA A 216 0.27 8.14 2.80
C ALA A 216 1.28 7.00 3.12
N LEU A 217 2.16 6.66 2.17
CA LEU A 217 3.23 5.67 2.39
C LEU A 217 4.46 6.21 3.14
N HIS A 218 4.66 7.53 3.12
CA HIS A 218 5.83 8.19 3.70
C HIS A 218 5.52 8.92 5.00
N GLY A 219 4.24 9.02 5.36
CA GLY A 219 3.79 9.55 6.64
C GLY A 219 4.15 8.66 7.84
N PRO A 220 3.93 9.17 9.07
CA PRO A 220 4.14 8.40 10.28
C PRO A 220 3.18 7.21 10.35
N LEU A 221 3.61 6.15 11.04
CA LEU A 221 2.79 4.96 11.31
C LEU A 221 1.68 5.28 12.32
N ARG A 222 0.59 5.92 11.85
CA ARG A 222 -0.61 6.20 12.65
C ARG A 222 -1.87 5.70 11.96
N GLY A 223 -2.80 5.18 12.76
CA GLY A 223 -4.16 4.93 12.31
C GLY A 223 -4.97 6.22 12.28
N THR A 224 -5.97 6.30 11.40
CA THR A 224 -6.93 7.40 11.31
C THR A 224 -8.12 7.14 12.22
N ASP A 225 -8.53 8.14 13.01
CA ASP A 225 -9.80 8.08 13.71
C ASP A 225 -10.94 8.10 12.69
N GLN A 226 -11.60 6.95 12.54
CA GLN A 226 -12.68 6.78 11.57
C GLN A 226 -13.91 7.58 11.97
N VAL A 227 -14.17 7.76 13.28
CA VAL A 227 -15.33 8.52 13.75
C VAL A 227 -15.13 10.00 13.46
N GLY A 228 -13.97 10.53 13.86
CA GLY A 228 -13.56 11.90 13.51
C GLY A 228 -13.51 12.12 12.01
N LEU A 229 -13.06 11.15 11.20
CA LEU A 229 -13.10 11.23 9.73
C LEU A 229 -14.51 11.42 9.20
N LEU A 230 -15.48 10.60 9.62
CA LEU A 230 -16.86 10.74 9.15
C LEU A 230 -17.45 12.07 9.61
N GLN A 231 -17.23 12.45 10.86
CA GLN A 231 -17.72 13.73 11.37
C GLN A 231 -17.10 14.91 10.60
N ALA A 232 -15.79 14.89 10.32
CA ALA A 232 -15.12 15.89 9.50
C ALA A 232 -15.72 15.96 8.08
N VAL A 233 -16.00 14.81 7.45
CA VAL A 233 -16.70 14.76 6.17
C VAL A 233 -18.08 15.41 6.27
N LEU A 234 -18.90 15.04 7.27
CA LEU A 234 -20.26 15.58 7.42
C LEU A 234 -20.28 17.08 7.70
N GLU A 235 -19.32 17.54 8.50
CA GLU A 235 -19.16 18.94 8.88
C GLU A 235 -18.73 19.81 7.68
N VAL A 236 -17.80 19.32 6.85
CA VAL A 236 -17.39 20.03 5.62
C VAL A 236 -18.49 20.01 4.56
N THR A 237 -19.22 18.91 4.44
CA THR A 237 -20.28 18.74 3.42
C THR A 237 -21.62 19.35 3.81
N GLY A 238 -21.83 19.75 5.07
CA GLY A 238 -22.99 20.53 5.51
C GLY A 238 -24.34 19.88 5.18
N ASP A 239 -24.46 18.56 5.41
CA ASP A 239 -25.61 17.72 5.05
C ASP A 239 -25.85 17.48 3.54
N ASN A 240 -25.05 18.07 2.64
CA ASN A 240 -25.18 17.89 1.18
C ASN A 240 -24.35 16.72 0.62
N THR A 241 -24.24 15.65 1.40
CA THR A 241 -23.41 14.48 1.08
C THR A 241 -23.83 13.76 -0.20
N GLU A 242 -25.12 13.76 -0.55
CA GLU A 242 -25.62 13.12 -1.77
C GLU A 242 -25.13 13.83 -3.05
N GLU A 243 -25.16 15.16 -3.08
CA GLU A 243 -24.63 15.94 -4.20
C GLU A 243 -23.12 15.73 -4.33
N VAL A 244 -22.38 15.76 -3.22
CA VAL A 244 -20.94 15.47 -3.19
C VAL A 244 -20.65 14.06 -3.74
N CYS A 245 -21.46 13.06 -3.37
CA CYS A 245 -21.32 11.70 -3.90
C CYS A 245 -21.51 11.66 -5.44
N ARG A 246 -22.43 12.47 -5.98
CA ARG A 246 -22.72 12.58 -7.42
C ARG A 246 -21.56 13.28 -8.16
N GLU A 247 -21.10 14.42 -7.66
CA GLU A 247 -19.97 15.15 -8.25
C GLU A 247 -18.69 14.31 -8.26
N MET A 248 -18.42 13.57 -7.19
CA MET A 248 -17.30 12.63 -7.15
C MET A 248 -17.43 11.54 -8.23
N ALA A 249 -18.63 11.02 -8.47
CA ALA A 249 -18.86 10.03 -9.52
C ALA A 249 -18.64 10.61 -10.92
N ASP A 250 -18.95 11.88 -11.13
CA ASP A 250 -18.71 12.58 -12.40
C ASP A 250 -17.22 12.86 -12.64
N ILE A 251 -16.46 13.25 -11.61
CA ILE A 251 -15.02 13.53 -11.74
C ILE A 251 -14.19 12.26 -11.90
N TYR A 252 -14.40 11.25 -11.04
CA TYR A 252 -13.57 10.04 -11.03
C TYR A 252 -14.11 8.94 -11.93
N GLY A 253 -15.38 9.02 -12.31
CA GLY A 253 -16.08 8.00 -13.07
C GLY A 253 -16.56 6.82 -12.21
N THR A 254 -17.68 6.24 -12.62
CA THR A 254 -18.30 5.08 -11.96
C THR A 254 -17.43 3.82 -12.00
N GLY A 255 -16.53 3.71 -12.99
CA GLY A 255 -15.55 2.62 -13.08
C GLY A 255 -14.44 2.67 -12.03
N PHE A 256 -14.12 3.86 -11.51
CA PHE A 256 -13.18 4.06 -10.40
C PHE A 256 -13.84 3.83 -9.04
N LEU A 257 -15.15 4.08 -8.93
CA LEU A 257 -15.98 3.88 -7.73
C LEU A 257 -17.00 2.72 -7.87
N PRO A 258 -16.64 1.53 -8.41
CA PRO A 258 -17.61 0.56 -8.91
C PRO A 258 -18.44 -0.12 -7.82
N ASN A 259 -17.90 -0.27 -6.60
CA ASN A 259 -18.60 -0.92 -5.47
C ASN A 259 -19.44 0.05 -4.66
N VAL A 260 -19.24 1.35 -4.85
CA VAL A 260 -20.04 2.41 -4.23
C VAL A 260 -21.36 2.54 -4.99
N VAL A 261 -21.28 2.62 -6.32
CA VAL A 261 -22.44 2.76 -7.20
C VAL A 261 -23.31 1.48 -7.21
N ARG A 262 -22.70 0.30 -7.15
CA ARG A 262 -23.43 -1.00 -7.18
C ARG A 262 -24.27 -1.29 -5.93
N ALA A 263 -23.99 -0.65 -4.79
CA ALA A 263 -24.69 -0.92 -3.54
C ALA A 263 -25.99 -0.11 -3.35
N GLY A 264 -26.34 0.77 -4.31
CA GLY A 264 -27.58 1.54 -4.28
C GLY A 264 -27.66 2.57 -3.15
N SER A 265 -26.53 2.93 -2.52
CA SER A 265 -26.47 3.99 -1.53
C SER A 265 -26.12 5.28 -2.25
N GLU A 266 -27.12 6.10 -2.57
CA GLU A 266 -26.91 7.45 -3.13
C GLU A 266 -25.99 8.28 -2.22
N ASP A 267 -26.06 8.05 -0.91
CA ASP A 267 -25.20 8.68 0.10
C ASP A 267 -24.29 7.67 0.82
N TRP A 268 -23.19 7.31 0.16
CA TRP A 268 -22.19 6.38 0.70
C TRP A 268 -21.23 7.04 1.69
N LEU A 269 -21.17 8.38 1.74
CA LEU A 269 -20.39 9.12 2.73
C LEU A 269 -21.07 9.03 4.10
N ARG A 270 -22.37 9.32 4.23
CA ARG A 270 -23.12 9.17 5.51
C ARG A 270 -23.13 7.75 6.02
N SER A 271 -23.27 6.78 5.12
CA SER A 271 -23.27 5.37 5.49
C SER A 271 -21.86 4.78 5.59
N GLY A 272 -20.81 5.63 5.55
CA GLY A 272 -19.40 5.29 5.43
C GLY A 272 -18.77 4.60 6.65
N ILE A 273 -19.47 4.47 7.78
CA ILE A 273 -19.04 3.66 8.93
C ILE A 273 -20.07 2.57 9.21
N ARG A 274 -19.63 1.32 9.39
CA ARG A 274 -20.48 0.23 9.89
C ARG A 274 -20.06 -0.16 11.31
N SER A 275 -21.05 -0.30 12.19
CA SER A 275 -20.88 -0.97 13.48
C SER A 275 -20.60 -2.47 13.27
N VAL A 276 -19.47 -2.96 13.74
CA VAL A 276 -19.08 -4.37 13.62
C VAL A 276 -19.56 -5.12 14.87
N ARG A 277 -20.17 -6.30 14.70
CA ARG A 277 -20.61 -7.15 15.83
C ARG A 277 -19.40 -7.52 16.71
N LYS A 278 -19.60 -7.52 18.04
CA LYS A 278 -18.60 -7.81 19.10
C LYS A 278 -17.81 -9.12 18.94
N ASN A 279 -18.23 -10.03 18.05
CA ASN A 279 -17.63 -11.35 17.91
C ASN A 279 -16.41 -11.40 16.96
N TRP A 280 -15.90 -10.25 16.44
CA TRP A 280 -14.62 -10.19 15.72
C TRP A 280 -13.72 -8.98 16.09
N ARG A 281 -12.41 -9.18 15.87
CA ARG A 281 -11.21 -8.79 16.64
C ARG A 281 -10.63 -7.36 16.48
N TYR A 282 -11.33 -6.39 15.91
CA TYR A 282 -10.72 -5.11 15.50
C TYR A 282 -11.49 -3.83 15.86
N GLY A 283 -12.28 -3.86 16.92
CA GLY A 283 -13.00 -2.69 17.46
C GLY A 283 -14.42 -2.54 16.92
N PRO A 284 -15.25 -1.69 17.55
CA PRO A 284 -16.69 -1.62 17.27
C PRO A 284 -17.05 -0.93 15.94
N ARG A 285 -16.14 -0.19 15.31
CA ARG A 285 -16.40 0.63 14.10
C ARG A 285 -15.33 0.37 13.03
N GLN A 286 -15.78 0.28 11.77
CA GLN A 286 -14.95 0.17 10.57
C GLN A 286 -15.51 1.04 9.45
N LEU A 287 -14.61 1.63 8.64
CA LEU A 287 -15.02 2.27 7.39
C LEU A 287 -15.63 1.24 6.44
N ARG A 288 -16.75 1.61 5.82
CA ARG A 288 -17.44 0.86 4.77
C ARG A 288 -16.76 1.00 3.41
N PHE A 289 -15.74 1.85 3.28
CA PHE A 289 -14.97 1.99 2.05
C PHE A 289 -14.29 0.67 1.70
N TRP A 290 -14.90 -0.04 0.76
CA TRP A 290 -14.42 -1.36 0.35
C TRP A 290 -13.01 -1.31 -0.23
N ARG A 291 -12.55 -0.17 -0.76
CA ARG A 291 -11.28 -0.01 -1.47
C ARG A 291 -10.51 1.25 -1.07
N TYR A 292 -9.19 1.21 -1.16
CA TYR A 292 -8.31 2.35 -0.88
C TYR A 292 -8.49 3.50 -1.85
N ALA A 293 -8.85 3.20 -3.10
CA ALA A 293 -9.25 4.18 -4.10
C ALA A 293 -10.34 5.15 -3.60
N HIS A 294 -11.30 4.68 -2.79
CA HIS A 294 -12.38 5.52 -2.29
C HIS A 294 -11.87 6.54 -1.26
N THR A 295 -10.98 6.13 -0.36
CA THR A 295 -10.39 7.05 0.62
C THR A 295 -9.46 8.06 -0.02
N LEU A 296 -8.75 7.69 -1.09
CA LEU A 296 -8.02 8.64 -1.91
C LEU A 296 -8.95 9.68 -2.55
N ALA A 297 -10.07 9.24 -3.14
CA ALA A 297 -11.04 10.14 -3.76
C ALA A 297 -11.67 11.11 -2.74
N VAL A 298 -12.03 10.62 -1.54
CA VAL A 298 -12.54 11.46 -0.44
C VAL A 298 -11.49 12.50 -0.02
N ALA A 299 -10.24 12.07 0.17
CA ALA A 299 -9.15 12.94 0.57
C ALA A 299 -8.85 14.02 -0.48
N ASP A 300 -8.84 13.67 -1.78
CA ASP A 300 -8.63 14.63 -2.86
C ASP A 300 -9.81 15.59 -3.03
N PHE A 301 -11.03 15.05 -3.12
CA PHE A 301 -12.21 15.84 -3.48
C PHE A 301 -12.67 16.77 -2.35
N ILE A 302 -12.78 16.25 -1.13
CA ILE A 302 -13.34 17.01 0.00
C ILE A 302 -12.25 17.87 0.67
N PHE A 303 -11.03 17.34 0.75
CA PHE A 303 -9.98 17.98 1.56
C PHE A 303 -8.78 18.48 0.75
N GLY A 304 -8.57 18.02 -0.47
CA GLY A 304 -7.41 18.35 -1.31
C GLY A 304 -6.03 17.90 -0.78
N SER A 305 -5.92 17.49 0.49
CA SER A 305 -4.68 17.06 1.13
C SER A 305 -4.93 16.23 2.39
N TRP A 306 -3.95 15.39 2.75
CA TRP A 306 -3.98 14.70 4.04
C TRP A 306 -3.84 15.63 5.23
N GLU A 307 -3.10 16.73 5.09
CA GLU A 307 -2.89 17.69 6.16
C GLU A 307 -4.21 18.38 6.55
N TYR A 308 -4.97 18.84 5.57
CA TYR A 308 -6.26 19.47 5.86
C TYR A 308 -7.24 18.48 6.48
N LEU A 309 -7.30 17.24 5.98
CA LEU A 309 -8.10 16.20 6.61
C LEU A 309 -7.70 15.97 8.08
N ASP A 310 -6.40 15.84 8.36
CA ASP A 310 -5.90 15.59 9.72
C ASP A 310 -6.26 16.75 10.67
N ARG A 311 -6.24 18.01 10.18
CA ARG A 311 -6.68 19.19 10.96
C ARG A 311 -8.18 19.16 11.27
N GLU A 312 -9.02 18.82 10.30
CA GLU A 312 -10.47 18.75 10.52
C GLU A 312 -10.86 17.63 11.49
N ILE A 313 -10.19 16.47 11.40
CA ILE A 313 -10.37 15.38 12.37
C ILE A 313 -10.05 15.87 13.79
N GLN A 314 -8.94 16.59 13.98
CA GLN A 314 -8.56 17.12 15.28
C GLN A 314 -9.56 18.16 15.79
N ARG A 315 -9.99 19.11 14.94
CA ARG A 315 -10.97 20.13 15.30
C ARG A 315 -12.28 19.51 15.82
N VAL A 316 -12.78 18.50 15.12
CA VAL A 316 -14.00 17.78 15.52
C VAL A 316 -13.81 17.05 16.86
N ALA A 317 -12.64 16.44 17.08
CA ALA A 317 -12.33 15.78 18.34
C ALA A 317 -12.32 16.77 19.52
N ASP A 318 -11.72 17.94 19.34
CA ASP A 318 -11.64 18.99 20.36
C ASP A 318 -13.04 19.52 20.73
N VAL A 319 -13.87 19.81 19.73
CA VAL A 319 -15.27 20.24 19.94
C VAL A 319 -16.08 19.18 20.68
N SER A 320 -15.86 17.91 20.36
CA SER A 320 -16.54 16.79 21.03
C SER A 320 -16.09 16.60 22.48
N ALA A 321 -14.84 16.96 22.82
CA ALA A 321 -14.30 16.86 24.18
C ALA A 321 -14.75 18.03 25.09
N MET A 322 -15.17 19.15 24.51
CA MET A 322 -15.70 20.31 25.26
C MET A 322 -17.20 20.19 25.61
N ARG A 323 -17.90 19.19 25.08
CA ARG A 323 -19.32 18.91 25.31
C ARG A 323 -19.50 17.79 26.33
#